data_AF-A0A2V2VF98-F1
#
_entry.id   AF-A0A2V2VF98-F1
#
_cell.length_a   1.000
_cell.length_b   1.000
_cell.length_c   1.000
_cell.angle_alpha   90.00
_cell.angle_beta   90.00
_cell.angle_gamma   90.00
#
_symmetry.space_group_name_H-M   'P 1'
#
loop_
_entity.id
_entity.type
_entity.pdbx_description
1 polymer ?
#
loop_
_entity_poly.entity_id
_entity_poly.type
_entity_poly.pdbx_seq_one_letter_code
_entity_poly.pdbx_strand_id
1 'polypeptide(L)'
;MEDGTYTFKLADFGLARPLFRDRPNTGEEFRGTNDDDGDRRYLSPEAFAISEFSQQKGEADVYALGASCVELMGGDPSLVRNGCYTGNFHIYSAELQNLVQWMTRLDPQERPDAFMVALLTVDPALKSTKGFARRMAAIEGLRASVAELEKKVAEANTTEKEEGGA
;
A
#
# COMPACT_ATOMS: atom_id res chain seq x y z
N MET A 1 -9.39 22.25 -29.24
CA MET A 1 -8.76 22.37 -27.92
C MET A 1 -9.20 21.15 -27.14
N GLU A 2 -8.26 20.31 -26.72
CA GLU A 2 -8.56 19.21 -25.79
C GLU A 2 -9.17 19.79 -24.52
N ASP A 3 -10.17 19.12 -23.96
CA ASP A 3 -10.88 19.55 -22.75
C ASP A 3 -10.03 19.51 -21.47
N GLY A 4 -8.73 19.20 -21.60
CA GLY A 4 -7.78 19.10 -20.49
C GLY A 4 -7.96 17.86 -19.62
N THR A 5 -8.78 16.88 -20.05
CA THR A 5 -9.03 15.67 -19.29
C THR A 5 -7.92 14.65 -19.53
N TYR A 6 -7.00 14.52 -18.58
CA TYR A 6 -5.96 13.50 -18.61
C TYR A 6 -6.39 12.25 -17.82
N THR A 7 -6.16 11.08 -18.41
CA THR A 7 -6.32 9.80 -17.71
C THR A 7 -4.95 9.21 -17.41
N PHE A 8 -4.63 9.09 -16.12
CA PHE A 8 -3.41 8.41 -15.68
C PHE A 8 -3.57 6.90 -15.82
N LYS A 9 -2.56 6.23 -16.37
CA LYS A 9 -2.52 4.77 -16.56
C LYS A 9 -1.17 4.25 -16.08
N LEU A 10 -1.18 3.17 -15.30
CA LEU A 10 0.03 2.41 -15.00
C LEU A 10 0.46 1.65 -16.26
N ALA A 11 1.76 1.59 -16.49
CA ALA A 11 2.39 0.95 -17.64
C ALA A 11 3.71 0.30 -17.21
N ASP A 12 4.34 -0.41 -18.15
CA ASP A 12 5.64 -1.07 -17.96
C ASP A 12 5.68 -2.09 -16.81
N PHE A 13 4.94 -3.18 -16.98
CA PHE A 13 4.85 -4.29 -16.03
C PHE A 13 5.96 -5.33 -16.23
N GLY A 14 7.11 -4.96 -16.81
CA GLY A 14 8.21 -5.89 -17.12
C GLY A 14 8.76 -6.64 -15.89
N LEU A 15 8.67 -6.00 -14.71
CA LEU A 15 9.10 -6.55 -13.41
C LEU A 15 7.94 -6.94 -12.49
N ALA A 16 6.69 -6.89 -12.98
CA ALA A 16 5.52 -7.18 -12.15
C ALA A 16 5.50 -8.64 -11.70
N ARG A 17 5.17 -8.87 -10.43
CA ARG A 17 5.12 -10.21 -9.83
C ARG A 17 3.68 -10.65 -9.56
N PRO A 18 3.33 -11.93 -9.81
CA PRO A 18 2.01 -12.44 -9.47
C PRO A 18 1.86 -12.58 -7.94
N LEU A 19 0.86 -11.92 -7.37
CA LEU A 19 0.55 -11.94 -5.92
C LEU A 19 0.12 -13.32 -5.39
N PHE A 20 -0.21 -14.26 -6.28
CA PHE A 20 -0.80 -15.56 -5.92
C PHE A 20 -0.02 -16.71 -6.54
N ARG A 21 1.16 -17.04 -6.01
CA ARG A 21 1.70 -18.38 -6.20
C ARG A 21 2.50 -18.86 -5.00
N ASP A 22 2.07 -19.99 -4.46
CA ASP A 22 2.91 -21.00 -3.80
C ASP A 22 3.88 -21.64 -4.82
N ARG A 23 4.57 -20.82 -5.63
CA ARG A 23 5.66 -21.28 -6.50
C ARG A 23 6.95 -20.72 -5.95
N PRO A 24 7.62 -21.43 -5.04
CA PRO A 24 8.94 -21.04 -4.53
C PRO A 24 10.03 -21.05 -5.62
N ASN A 25 9.76 -21.56 -6.84
CA ASN A 25 10.75 -21.73 -7.90
C ASN A 25 10.46 -20.85 -9.13
N THR A 26 10.46 -19.52 -8.98
CA THR A 26 10.70 -18.65 -10.15
C THR A 26 12.18 -18.61 -10.54
N GLY A 27 13.08 -19.02 -9.63
CA GLY A 27 14.52 -19.01 -9.84
C GLY A 27 15.12 -17.60 -9.86
N GLU A 28 14.37 -16.61 -9.39
CA GLU A 28 14.78 -15.21 -9.37
C GLU A 28 15.26 -14.86 -7.96
N GLU A 29 16.56 -14.58 -7.82
CA GLU A 29 17.14 -14.08 -6.58
C GLU A 29 16.88 -12.58 -6.45
N PHE A 30 15.93 -12.19 -5.59
CA PHE A 30 15.71 -10.78 -5.27
C PHE A 30 16.72 -10.31 -4.23
N ARG A 31 17.66 -9.45 -4.63
CA ARG A 31 18.63 -8.84 -3.70
C ARG A 31 18.46 -7.32 -3.62
N GLY A 32 17.64 -6.71 -4.50
CA GLY A 32 17.48 -5.26 -4.58
C GLY A 32 18.79 -4.54 -4.97
N THR A 33 19.70 -5.27 -5.59
CA THR A 33 21.08 -4.81 -5.86
C THR A 33 21.37 -4.57 -7.34
N ASN A 34 20.59 -5.16 -8.24
CA ASN A 34 20.62 -4.93 -9.68
C ASN A 34 19.34 -4.21 -10.16
N ASP A 35 19.39 -3.75 -11.40
CA ASP A 35 18.30 -3.10 -12.13
C ASP A 35 17.13 -4.04 -12.47
N ASP A 36 17.39 -5.35 -12.54
CA ASP A 36 16.37 -6.39 -12.74
C ASP A 36 15.40 -6.56 -11.55
N ASP A 37 15.75 -6.02 -10.38
CA ASP A 37 14.94 -6.04 -9.16
C ASP A 37 14.11 -4.76 -8.98
N GLY A 38 14.24 -3.80 -9.89
CA GLY A 38 13.57 -2.50 -9.84
C GLY A 38 14.53 -1.35 -9.52
N ASP A 39 14.00 -0.13 -9.56
CA ASP A 39 14.80 1.07 -9.28
C ASP A 39 15.01 1.24 -7.77
N ARG A 40 16.27 1.14 -7.33
CA ARG A 40 16.70 1.22 -5.93
C ARG A 40 16.25 2.49 -5.20
N ARG A 41 15.89 3.56 -5.92
CA ARG A 41 15.36 4.79 -5.33
C ARG A 41 13.91 4.63 -4.83
N TYR A 42 13.17 3.66 -5.36
CA TYR A 42 11.76 3.40 -5.08
C TYR A 42 11.50 2.10 -4.32
N LEU A 43 12.52 1.24 -4.24
CA LEU A 43 12.43 -0.01 -3.49
C LEU A 43 12.17 0.26 -2.01
N SER A 44 11.19 -0.45 -1.46
CA SER A 44 10.86 -0.40 -0.04
C SER A 44 11.99 -0.98 0.83
N PRO A 45 12.11 -0.60 2.11
CA PRO A 45 13.18 -1.07 2.98
C PRO A 45 13.26 -2.59 3.09
N GLU A 46 12.11 -3.26 3.17
CA GLU A 46 12.04 -4.72 3.21
C GLU A 46 12.62 -5.34 1.93
N ALA A 47 12.47 -4.71 0.76
CA ALA A 47 13.06 -5.19 -0.49
C ALA A 47 14.56 -5.50 -0.35
N PHE A 48 15.32 -4.72 0.41
CA PHE A 48 16.76 -4.93 0.62
C PHE A 48 17.10 -6.01 1.67
N ALA A 49 16.13 -6.43 2.48
CA ALA A 49 16.30 -7.39 3.58
C ALA A 49 15.60 -8.74 3.31
N ILE A 50 14.87 -8.83 2.20
CA ILE A 50 14.04 -9.99 1.85
C ILE A 50 14.93 -11.20 1.52
N SER A 51 14.60 -12.33 2.16
CA SER A 51 15.06 -13.65 1.73
C SER A 51 14.58 -13.91 0.30
N GLU A 52 15.39 -14.61 -0.50
CA GLU A 52 15.22 -14.99 -1.92
C GLU A 52 13.80 -15.41 -2.36
N PHE A 53 12.91 -15.74 -1.42
CA PHE A 53 11.57 -16.25 -1.67
C PHE A 53 10.44 -15.53 -0.91
N SER A 54 10.67 -14.37 -0.30
CA SER A 54 9.60 -13.70 0.45
C SER A 54 8.61 -13.03 -0.49
N GLN A 55 7.31 -13.28 -0.28
CA GLN A 55 6.26 -12.61 -1.03
C GLN A 55 6.24 -11.12 -0.69
N GLN A 56 6.53 -10.28 -1.68
CA GLN A 56 6.14 -8.87 -1.62
C GLN A 56 4.64 -8.76 -1.86
N LYS A 57 3.99 -8.00 -0.98
CA LYS A 57 2.56 -7.69 -1.05
C LYS A 57 2.38 -6.25 -1.55
N GLY A 58 1.13 -5.82 -1.75
CA GLY A 58 0.81 -4.50 -2.33
C GLY A 58 1.36 -3.30 -1.54
N GLU A 59 1.81 -3.50 -0.31
CA GLU A 59 2.46 -2.52 0.56
C GLU A 59 3.79 -2.00 -0.01
N ALA A 60 4.47 -2.78 -0.88
CA ALA A 60 5.66 -2.33 -1.60
C ALA A 60 5.32 -1.29 -2.68
N ASP A 61 4.24 -1.51 -3.44
CA ASP A 61 3.75 -0.55 -4.44
C ASP A 61 3.27 0.75 -3.79
N VAL A 62 2.66 0.67 -2.60
CA VAL A 62 2.26 1.85 -1.82
C VAL A 62 3.49 2.66 -1.38
N TYR A 63 4.57 1.99 -0.96
CA TYR A 63 5.83 2.68 -0.65
C TYR A 63 6.39 3.39 -1.88
N ALA A 64 6.47 2.70 -3.01
CA ALA A 64 6.98 3.26 -4.27
C ALA A 64 6.13 4.46 -4.74
N LEU A 65 4.81 4.42 -4.54
CA LEU A 65 3.92 5.55 -4.79
C LEU A 65 4.26 6.75 -3.90
N GLY A 66 4.50 6.53 -2.60
CA GLY A 66 4.91 7.60 -1.68
C GLY A 66 6.27 8.21 -2.04
N ALA A 67 7.25 7.38 -2.41
CA ALA A 67 8.53 7.87 -2.92
C ALA A 67 8.36 8.67 -4.22
N SER A 68 7.47 8.23 -5.13
CA SER A 68 7.11 8.97 -6.36
C SER A 68 6.49 10.33 -6.04
N CYS A 69 5.65 10.43 -5.01
CA CYS A 69 5.15 11.73 -4.55
C CYS A 69 6.29 12.67 -4.13
N VAL A 70 7.32 12.17 -3.45
CA VAL A 70 8.48 13.00 -3.07
C VAL A 70 9.23 13.49 -4.31
N GLU A 71 9.44 12.64 -5.33
CA GLU A 71 10.05 13.08 -6.59
C GLU A 71 9.20 14.15 -7.29
N LEU A 72 7.87 13.97 -7.36
CA LEU A 72 6.94 14.95 -7.92
C LEU A 72 6.92 16.28 -7.15
N MET A 73 7.28 16.27 -5.86
CA MET A 73 7.46 17.45 -5.03
C MET A 73 8.88 18.07 -5.18
N GLY A 74 9.70 17.57 -6.11
CA GLY A 74 11.05 18.03 -6.37
C GLY A 74 12.11 17.52 -5.39
N GLY A 75 11.77 16.48 -4.61
CA GLY A 75 12.69 15.82 -3.68
C GLY A 75 13.44 14.64 -4.30
N ASP A 76 14.22 13.96 -3.46
CA ASP A 76 14.98 12.75 -3.82
C ASP A 76 14.31 11.51 -3.19
N PRO A 77 13.69 10.62 -3.99
CA PRO A 77 13.01 9.43 -3.48
C PRO A 77 13.97 8.47 -2.74
N SER A 78 15.26 8.46 -3.06
CA SER A 78 16.23 7.54 -2.45
C SER A 78 16.53 7.83 -0.97
N LEU A 79 16.16 9.03 -0.50
CA LEU A 79 16.36 9.48 0.87
C LEU A 79 15.17 9.17 1.78
N VAL A 80 14.01 8.84 1.20
CA VAL A 80 12.76 8.57 1.93
C VAL A 80 12.91 7.41 2.91
N ARG A 81 13.66 6.37 2.54
CA ARG A 81 14.00 5.22 3.41
C ARG A 81 14.75 5.60 4.69
N ASN A 82 15.37 6.77 4.73
CA ASN A 82 16.04 7.30 5.92
C ASN A 82 15.15 8.28 6.70
N GLY A 83 13.86 8.40 6.34
CA GLY A 83 12.94 9.38 6.90
C GLY A 83 13.21 10.81 6.44
N CYS A 84 13.98 10.99 5.36
CA CYS A 84 14.34 12.30 4.84
C CYS A 84 13.46 12.67 3.64
N TYR A 85 12.67 13.73 3.78
CA TYR A 85 11.78 14.25 2.73
C TYR A 85 12.31 15.61 2.24
N THR A 86 12.92 15.63 1.06
CA THR A 86 13.61 16.80 0.50
C THR A 86 12.77 17.56 -0.53
N GLY A 87 13.35 18.58 -1.17
CA GLY A 87 12.66 19.41 -2.15
C GLY A 87 11.63 20.33 -1.52
N ASN A 88 10.47 20.44 -2.16
CA ASN A 88 9.38 21.31 -1.70
C ASN A 88 8.40 20.61 -0.76
N PHE A 89 8.73 19.43 -0.23
CA PHE A 89 7.80 18.62 0.59
C PHE A 89 7.05 19.43 1.66
N HIS A 90 7.76 20.32 2.36
CA HIS A 90 7.23 21.13 3.45
C HIS A 90 6.22 22.22 3.04
N ILE A 91 6.11 22.57 1.74
CA ILE A 91 5.17 23.59 1.26
C ILE A 91 3.77 23.03 0.96
N TYR A 92 3.65 21.69 0.86
CA TYR A 92 2.38 21.03 0.62
C TYR A 92 1.53 20.96 1.89
N SER A 93 0.25 20.61 1.77
CA SER A 93 -0.64 20.55 2.93
C SER A 93 -0.20 19.46 3.92
N ALA A 94 -0.51 19.66 5.20
CA ALA A 94 -0.17 18.70 6.25
C ALA A 94 -0.80 17.32 5.99
N GLU A 95 -1.99 17.28 5.41
CA GLU A 95 -2.67 16.02 5.05
C GLU A 95 -1.89 15.23 4.01
N LEU A 96 -1.38 15.90 2.97
CA LEU A 96 -0.59 15.26 1.93
C LEU A 96 0.77 14.82 2.47
N GLN A 97 1.43 15.66 3.28
CA GLN A 97 2.68 15.29 3.95
C GLN A 97 2.51 14.04 4.81
N ASN A 98 1.47 14.02 5.66
CA ASN A 98 1.16 12.88 6.52
C ASN A 98 0.83 11.62 5.73
N LEU A 99 0.09 11.73 4.63
CA LEU A 99 -0.22 10.60 3.76
C LEU A 99 1.04 10.01 3.13
N VAL A 100 1.93 10.86 2.58
CA VAL A 100 3.20 10.41 2.00
C VAL A 100 4.05 9.71 3.05
N GLN A 101 4.21 10.32 4.23
CA GLN A 101 4.95 9.72 5.34
C GLN A 101 4.37 8.38 5.80
N TRP A 102 3.04 8.25 5.79
CA TRP A 102 2.36 7.01 6.15
C TRP A 102 2.58 5.92 5.10
N MET A 103 2.50 6.26 3.81
CA MET A 103 2.81 5.36 2.69
C MET A 103 4.26 4.86 2.74
N THR A 104 5.18 5.65 3.28
CA THR A 104 6.63 5.36 3.27
C THR A 104 7.18 4.89 4.62
N ARG A 105 6.33 4.38 5.52
CA ARG A 105 6.78 3.78 6.79
C ARG A 105 7.70 2.59 6.56
N LEU A 106 8.64 2.39 7.48
CA LEU A 106 9.63 1.33 7.35
C LEU A 106 9.01 -0.07 7.50
N ASP A 107 8.12 -0.24 8.48
CA ASP A 107 7.37 -1.48 8.64
C ASP A 107 6.22 -1.52 7.61
N PRO A 108 6.19 -2.51 6.69
CA PRO A 108 5.11 -2.65 5.71
C PRO A 108 3.74 -2.83 6.36
N GLN A 109 3.64 -3.44 7.55
CA GLN A 109 2.36 -3.62 8.25
C GLN A 109 1.78 -2.31 8.79
N GLU A 110 2.61 -1.27 8.94
CA GLU A 110 2.17 0.04 9.38
C GLU A 110 1.73 0.96 8.23
N ARG A 111 1.94 0.55 6.96
CA ARG A 111 1.55 1.32 5.78
C ARG A 111 0.04 1.19 5.50
N PRO A 112 -0.59 2.20 4.88
CA PRO A 112 -1.95 2.06 4.39
C PRO A 112 -1.98 1.08 3.21
N ASP A 113 -3.09 0.37 3.04
CA ASP A 113 -3.34 -0.34 1.78
C ASP A 113 -3.73 0.65 0.67
N ALA A 114 -3.66 0.18 -0.58
CA ALA A 114 -3.98 1.00 -1.77
C ALA A 114 -5.42 1.52 -1.76
N PHE A 115 -6.36 0.77 -1.18
CA PHE A 115 -7.75 1.19 -1.08
C PHE A 115 -7.90 2.40 -0.14
N MET A 116 -7.16 2.42 0.97
CA MET A 116 -7.16 3.52 1.92
C MET A 116 -6.55 4.78 1.33
N VAL A 117 -5.44 4.65 0.60
CA VAL A 117 -4.83 5.76 -0.14
C VAL A 117 -5.84 6.34 -1.13
N ALA A 118 -6.51 5.49 -1.93
CA ALA A 118 -7.53 5.93 -2.87
C ALA A 118 -8.68 6.65 -2.15
N LEU A 119 -9.19 6.12 -1.03
CA LEU A 119 -10.29 6.71 -0.26
C LEU A 119 -9.95 8.13 0.25
N LEU A 120 -8.74 8.30 0.78
CA LEU A 120 -8.28 9.60 1.31
C LEU A 120 -8.15 10.64 0.21
N THR A 121 -7.73 10.22 -0.98
CA THR A 121 -7.47 11.07 -2.14
C THR A 121 -8.66 11.26 -3.08
N VAL A 122 -9.82 10.64 -2.81
CA VAL A 122 -11.02 10.84 -3.64
C VAL A 122 -11.40 12.32 -3.70
N ASP A 123 -11.72 12.77 -4.91
CA ASP A 123 -12.22 14.11 -5.21
C ASP A 123 -13.41 14.48 -4.29
N PRO A 124 -13.35 15.64 -3.59
CA PRO A 124 -14.45 16.14 -2.79
C PRO A 124 -15.81 16.18 -3.52
N ALA A 125 -15.83 16.48 -4.82
CA ALA A 125 -17.04 16.48 -5.63
C ALA A 125 -17.66 15.07 -5.70
N LEU A 126 -16.84 14.03 -5.89
CA LEU A 126 -17.30 12.64 -5.87
C LEU A 126 -17.79 12.23 -4.48
N LYS A 127 -17.09 12.66 -3.41
CA LYS A 127 -17.50 12.40 -2.01
C LYS A 127 -18.89 12.94 -1.69
N SER A 128 -19.29 14.04 -2.32
CA SER A 128 -20.61 14.65 -2.12
C SER A 128 -21.78 13.91 -2.79
N THR A 129 -21.49 12.93 -3.65
CA THR A 129 -22.54 12.24 -4.42
C THR A 129 -23.32 11.23 -3.56
N LYS A 130 -24.63 11.10 -3.82
CA LYS A 130 -25.47 10.06 -3.19
C LYS A 130 -24.95 8.64 -3.43
N GLY A 131 -24.36 8.40 -4.59
CA GLY A 131 -23.76 7.10 -4.95
C GLY A 131 -22.57 6.76 -4.07
N PHE A 132 -21.70 7.74 -3.80
CA PHE A 132 -20.57 7.58 -2.88
C PHE A 132 -21.06 7.30 -1.46
N ALA A 133 -21.98 8.11 -0.93
CA ALA A 133 -22.53 7.93 0.41
C ALA A 133 -23.15 6.53 0.61
N ARG A 134 -23.91 6.04 -0.38
CA ARG A 134 -24.51 4.70 -0.33
C ARG A 134 -23.44 3.60 -0.30
N ARG A 135 -22.38 3.72 -1.10
CA ARG A 135 -21.29 2.73 -1.14
C ARG A 135 -20.47 2.75 0.15
N MET A 136 -20.21 3.93 0.71
CA MET A 136 -19.54 4.06 2.01
C MET A 136 -20.34 3.42 3.14
N ALA A 137 -21.64 3.67 3.21
CA ALA A 137 -22.51 3.00 4.19
C ALA A 137 -22.50 1.47 4.05
N ALA A 138 -22.44 0.96 2.81
CA ALA A 138 -22.33 -0.48 2.57
C ALA A 138 -20.97 -1.04 3.04
N ILE A 139 -19.87 -0.33 2.80
CA ILE A 139 -18.53 -0.72 3.29
C ILE A 139 -18.50 -0.74 4.82
N GLU A 140 -19.06 0.28 5.48
CA GLU A 140 -19.16 0.34 6.94
C GLU A 140 -19.99 -0.82 7.51
N GLY A 141 -21.13 -1.13 6.88
CA GLY A 141 -21.94 -2.29 7.23
C GLY A 141 -21.16 -3.61 7.11
N LEU A 142 -20.43 -3.80 6.01
CA LEU A 142 -19.60 -5.00 5.80
C LEU A 142 -18.50 -5.11 6.86
N ARG A 143 -17.81 -4.01 7.19
CA ARG A 143 -16.78 -4.00 8.25
C ARG A 143 -17.35 -4.40 9.60
N ALA A 144 -18.54 -3.89 9.95
CA ALA A 144 -19.22 -4.27 11.18
C ALA A 144 -19.57 -5.77 11.20
N SER A 145 -20.08 -6.31 10.08
CA SER A 145 -20.37 -7.73 9.96
C SER A 145 -19.12 -8.62 10.06
N VAL A 146 -18.00 -8.21 9.46
CA VAL A 146 -16.73 -8.94 9.57
C VAL A 146 -16.25 -8.97 11.02
N ALA A 147 -16.26 -7.83 11.71
CA ALA A 147 -15.86 -7.76 13.12
C ALA A 147 -16.74 -8.65 14.02
N GLU A 148 -18.04 -8.73 13.75
CA GLU A 148 -18.94 -9.63 14.48
C GLU A 148 -18.62 -11.11 14.21
N LEU A 149 -18.32 -11.47 12.96
CA LEU A 149 -17.95 -12.83 12.58
C LEU A 149 -16.60 -13.24 13.19
N GLU A 150 -15.60 -12.35 13.16
CA GLU A 150 -14.30 -12.58 13.79
C GLU A 150 -14.44 -12.86 15.29
N LYS A 151 -15.31 -12.09 15.97
CA LYS A 151 -15.64 -12.33 17.38
C LYS A 151 -16.25 -13.72 17.61
N LYS A 152 -17.22 -14.12 16.80
CA LYS A 152 -17.86 -15.45 16.90
C LYS A 152 -16.86 -16.59 16.66
N VAL A 153 -15.97 -16.43 15.69
CA VAL A 153 -14.91 -17.41 15.41
C VAL A 153 -13.94 -17.51 16.58
N ALA A 154 -13.54 -16.39 17.19
CA ALA A 154 -12.69 -16.40 18.37
C ALA A 154 -13.35 -17.13 19.55
N GLU A 155 -14.64 -16.87 19.81
CA GLU A 155 -15.43 -17.53 20.86
C GLU A 155 -15.56 -19.05 20.62
N ALA A 156 -15.84 -19.48 19.39
CA ALA A 156 -15.92 -20.90 19.03
C ALA A 156 -14.58 -21.63 19.26
N ASN A 157 -13.47 -21.02 18.81
CA ASN A 157 -12.12 -21.58 18.97
C ASN A 157 -11.68 -21.68 20.45
N THR A 158 -12.17 -20.80 21.33
CA THR A 158 -11.94 -20.93 22.78
C THR A 158 -12.75 -22.07 23.39
N THR A 159 -13.96 -22.31 22.91
CA THR A 159 -14.84 -23.36 23.44
C THR A 159 -14.33 -24.76 23.06
N GLU A 160 -13.83 -24.94 21.83
CA GLU A 160 -13.24 -26.21 21.37
C GLU A 160 -11.94 -26.58 22.11
N LYS A 161 -11.16 -25.60 22.56
CA LYS A 161 -9.94 -25.84 23.37
C LYS A 161 -10.25 -26.27 24.80
N GLU A 162 -11.39 -25.87 25.35
CA GLU A 162 -11.84 -26.28 26.69
C GLU A 162 -12.44 -27.69 26.67
N GLU A 163 -13.08 -28.10 25.57
CA GLU A 163 -13.68 -29.44 25.41
C GLU A 163 -12.69 -30.53 24.94
N GLY A 164 -11.60 -30.17 24.24
CA GLY A 164 -10.59 -31.12 23.75
C GLY A 164 -9.44 -31.45 24.73
N GLY A 165 -9.47 -30.91 25.94
CA GLY A 165 -8.41 -31.01 26.96
C GLY A 165 -8.66 -32.01 28.09
N ALA A 166 -9.57 -32.99 27.92
CA ALA A 166 -9.90 -34.01 28.92
C ALA A 166 -9.37 -35.41 28.55
#